data_AF-A0A6A6LGS9-F1
#
_entry.id   AF-A0A6A6LGS9-F1
#
_cell.length_a   1.000
_cell.length_b   1.000
_cell.length_c   1.000
_cell.angle_alpha   90.00
_cell.angle_beta   90.00
_cell.angle_gamma   90.00
#
_symmetry.space_group_name_H-M   'P 1'
#
loop_
_entity.id
_entity.type
_entity.pdbx_description
1 polymer ?
#
loop_
_entity_poly.entity_id
_entity_poly.type
_entity_poly.pdbx_seq_one_letter_code
_entity_poly.pdbx_strand_id
1 'polypeptide(L)'
;MLNDTSSSDVPPVTCIVSDGAMSFTLDAAQELDIPEVLFWTTSACGFMAYLQCHQLIDKGLTPLKDESYLTNGYLDTVIDWIPGMKGIRLRDIPPFIRTTDPGDPMIDFIISETERCQKASAIILNTFDALEHDVLTALSTLLPPVYSIGSLHLLLDNVEDKDLS
;
A
#
# COMPACT_ATOMS: atom_id res chain seq x y z
N MET A 1 -23.33 -15.75 -10.28
CA MET A 1 -22.25 -15.32 -9.36
C MET A 1 -21.01 -16.17 -9.65
N LEU A 2 -19.79 -15.73 -9.29
CA LEU A 2 -18.53 -16.40 -9.65
C LEU A 2 -18.42 -17.88 -9.21
N ASN A 3 -19.27 -18.33 -8.28
CA ASN A 3 -19.36 -19.71 -7.79
C ASN A 3 -20.68 -20.41 -8.15
N ASP A 4 -21.36 -20.02 -9.23
CA ASP A 4 -22.57 -20.71 -9.70
C ASP A 4 -22.19 -22.01 -10.45
N THR A 5 -21.89 -23.06 -9.70
CA THR A 5 -21.39 -24.35 -10.21
C THR A 5 -22.49 -25.24 -10.82
N SER A 6 -23.62 -24.67 -11.21
CA SER A 6 -24.76 -25.44 -11.73
C SER A 6 -24.64 -25.84 -13.21
N SER A 7 -23.65 -25.34 -13.98
CA SER A 7 -23.43 -25.81 -15.37
C SER A 7 -22.04 -25.57 -16.02
N SER A 8 -20.99 -25.27 -15.26
CA SER A 8 -19.71 -24.85 -15.83
C SER A 8 -18.56 -25.77 -15.40
N ASP A 9 -17.82 -26.33 -16.35
CA ASP A 9 -16.58 -27.13 -16.16
C ASP A 9 -15.42 -26.32 -15.53
N VAL A 10 -15.69 -25.15 -14.95
CA VAL A 10 -14.70 -24.25 -14.37
C VAL A 10 -14.61 -24.49 -12.85
N PRO A 11 -13.39 -24.70 -12.30
CA PRO A 11 -13.21 -24.85 -10.86
C PRO A 11 -13.61 -23.57 -10.10
N PRO A 12 -14.10 -23.69 -8.86
CA PRO A 12 -14.51 -22.55 -8.05
C PRO A 12 -13.33 -21.62 -7.74
N VAL A 13 -13.61 -20.33 -7.57
CA VAL A 13 -12.62 -19.36 -7.10
C VAL A 13 -12.28 -19.67 -5.65
N THR A 14 -10.99 -19.76 -5.32
CA THR A 14 -10.50 -20.14 -3.98
C THR A 14 -9.74 -19.02 -3.27
N CYS A 15 -9.35 -17.95 -3.98
CA CYS A 15 -8.72 -16.76 -3.41
C CYS A 15 -8.84 -15.58 -4.35
N ILE A 16 -8.66 -14.36 -3.82
CA ILE A 16 -8.52 -13.13 -4.60
C ILE A 16 -7.12 -12.54 -4.35
N VAL A 17 -6.48 -12.10 -5.43
CA VAL A 17 -5.30 -11.22 -5.35
C VAL A 17 -5.68 -9.96 -6.11
N SER A 18 -5.65 -8.82 -5.43
CA SER A 18 -6.14 -7.54 -5.93
C SER A 18 -5.10 -6.45 -5.72
N ASP A 19 -5.23 -5.34 -6.45
CA ASP A 19 -4.41 -4.15 -6.20
C ASP A 19 -4.78 -3.55 -4.82
N GLY A 20 -3.78 -3.10 -4.06
CA GLY A 20 -3.96 -2.52 -2.73
C GLY A 20 -4.83 -1.26 -2.69
N ALA A 21 -4.98 -0.55 -3.81
CA ALA A 21 -5.87 0.59 -3.96
C ALA A 21 -7.32 0.19 -4.33
N MET A 22 -7.62 -1.11 -4.43
CA MET A 22 -8.91 -1.64 -4.84
C MET A 22 -9.59 -2.40 -3.69
N SER A 23 -9.50 -1.89 -2.45
CA SER A 23 -9.91 -2.61 -1.24
C SER A 23 -11.41 -2.95 -1.15
N PHE A 24 -12.25 -2.50 -2.09
CA PHE A 24 -13.62 -2.98 -2.23
C PHE A 24 -13.68 -4.49 -2.55
N THR A 25 -12.62 -5.06 -3.13
CA THR A 25 -12.56 -6.50 -3.40
C THR A 25 -12.61 -7.32 -2.12
N LEU A 26 -12.17 -6.76 -0.97
CA LEU A 26 -12.28 -7.40 0.35
C LEU A 26 -13.73 -7.75 0.70
N ASP A 27 -14.68 -6.92 0.31
CA ASP A 27 -16.09 -7.18 0.57
C ASP A 27 -16.57 -8.33 -0.32
N ALA A 28 -16.10 -8.41 -1.56
CA ALA A 28 -16.38 -9.53 -2.47
C ALA A 28 -15.74 -10.84 -2.00
N ALA A 29 -14.51 -10.81 -1.47
CA ALA A 29 -13.85 -11.97 -0.89
C ALA A 29 -14.61 -12.48 0.34
N GLN A 30 -15.07 -11.56 1.19
CA GLN A 30 -15.88 -11.87 2.36
C GLN A 30 -17.23 -12.49 1.97
N GLU A 31 -17.91 -11.97 0.94
CA GLU A 31 -19.16 -12.55 0.43
C GLU A 31 -18.99 -13.98 -0.11
N LEU A 32 -17.81 -14.28 -0.67
CA LEU A 32 -17.48 -15.58 -1.21
C LEU A 32 -16.85 -16.54 -0.18
N ASP A 33 -16.59 -16.07 1.05
CA ASP A 33 -15.90 -16.79 2.13
C ASP A 33 -14.53 -17.35 1.68
N ILE A 34 -13.75 -16.52 0.98
CA ILE A 34 -12.41 -16.86 0.49
C ILE A 34 -11.35 -15.85 0.95
N PRO A 35 -10.08 -16.27 1.09
CA PRO A 35 -8.99 -15.36 1.44
C PRO A 35 -8.72 -14.35 0.32
N GLU A 36 -8.29 -13.15 0.73
CA GLU A 36 -7.79 -12.12 -0.17
C GLU A 36 -6.42 -11.62 0.25
N VAL A 37 -5.53 -11.48 -0.75
CA VAL A 37 -4.20 -10.92 -0.59
C VAL A 37 -4.13 -9.61 -1.38
N LEU A 38 -3.78 -8.52 -0.71
CA LEU A 38 -3.61 -7.22 -1.37
C LEU A 38 -2.18 -7.08 -1.89
N PHE A 39 -2.04 -6.70 -3.15
CA PHE A 39 -0.77 -6.37 -3.77
C PHE A 39 -0.60 -4.85 -3.86
N TRP A 40 0.29 -4.31 -3.03
CA TRP A 40 0.64 -2.89 -3.06
C TRP A 40 1.76 -2.66 -4.07
N THR A 41 1.45 -1.85 -5.08
CA THR A 41 2.35 -1.54 -6.21
C THR A 41 3.39 -0.49 -5.88
N THR A 42 3.28 0.17 -4.73
CA THR A 42 4.27 1.10 -4.19
C THR A 42 5.48 0.37 -3.59
N SER A 43 6.56 1.12 -3.30
CA SER A 43 7.62 0.65 -2.41
C SER A 43 7.09 0.48 -0.97
N ALA A 44 7.82 -0.27 -0.14
CA ALA A 44 7.44 -0.43 1.27
C ALA A 44 7.42 0.93 1.99
N CYS A 45 8.39 1.81 1.71
CA CYS A 45 8.43 3.14 2.32
C CYS A 45 7.28 4.04 1.83
N GLY A 46 6.87 3.94 0.56
CA GLY A 46 5.71 4.67 0.05
C GLY A 46 4.41 4.21 0.70
N PHE A 47 4.26 2.89 0.87
CA PHE A 47 3.11 2.32 1.58
C PHE A 47 3.09 2.68 3.08
N MET A 48 4.25 2.64 3.75
CA MET A 48 4.38 3.12 5.13
C MET A 48 3.96 4.59 5.24
N ALA A 49 4.39 5.45 4.30
CA ALA A 49 3.98 6.85 4.29
C ALA A 49 2.46 7.04 4.20
N TYR A 50 1.76 6.20 3.43
CA TYR A 50 0.30 6.19 3.36
C TYR A 50 -0.36 5.77 4.68
N LEU A 51 0.16 4.73 5.36
CA LEU A 51 -0.33 4.33 6.69
C LEU A 51 -0.20 5.45 7.74
N GLN A 52 0.72 6.39 7.53
CA GLN A 52 0.93 7.52 8.43
C GLN A 52 0.11 8.76 8.06
N CYS A 53 -0.79 8.71 7.07
CA CYS A 53 -1.61 9.86 6.67
C CYS A 53 -2.40 10.46 7.84
N HIS A 54 -3.04 9.62 8.69
CA HIS A 54 -3.69 10.11 9.91
C HIS A 54 -2.74 10.85 10.85
N GLN A 55 -1.54 10.31 11.09
CA GLN A 55 -0.56 10.95 11.96
C GLN A 55 -0.01 12.26 11.37
N LEU A 56 0.11 12.35 10.04
CA LEU A 56 0.48 13.60 9.36
C LEU A 56 -0.59 14.67 9.58
N ILE A 57 -1.87 14.30 9.58
CA ILE A 57 -3.00 15.19 9.88
C ILE A 57 -3.00 15.60 11.36
N ASP A 58 -2.91 14.64 12.27
CA ASP A 58 -2.92 14.87 13.72
C ASP A 58 -1.79 15.80 14.17
N LYS A 59 -0.64 15.73 13.48
CA LYS A 59 0.52 16.59 13.73
C LYS A 59 0.48 17.92 12.98
N GLY A 60 -0.57 18.17 12.19
CA GLY A 60 -0.75 19.42 11.43
C GLY A 60 0.27 19.61 10.31
N LEU A 61 0.76 18.52 9.72
CA LEU A 61 1.70 18.54 8.59
C LEU A 61 0.96 18.56 7.24
N THR A 62 -0.29 18.07 7.21
CA THR A 62 -1.21 18.13 6.07
C THR A 62 -2.65 18.32 6.60
N PRO A 63 -3.55 19.03 5.88
CA PRO A 63 -3.27 19.86 4.71
C PRO A 63 -2.33 21.02 5.03
N LEU A 64 -1.65 21.51 4.01
CA LEU A 64 -0.84 22.71 4.08
C LEU A 64 -1.73 23.93 4.31
N LYS A 65 -1.20 24.93 5.01
CA LYS A 65 -1.96 26.15 5.31
C LYS A 65 -2.30 26.96 4.06
N ASP A 66 -1.36 27.04 3.13
CA ASP A 66 -1.47 27.75 1.85
C ASP A 66 -0.33 27.32 0.90
N GLU A 67 -0.42 27.73 -0.37
CA GLU A 67 0.55 27.36 -1.41
C GLU A 67 1.99 27.82 -1.13
N SER A 68 2.20 28.81 -0.25
CA SER A 68 3.56 29.27 0.07
C SER A 68 4.41 28.15 0.68
N TYR A 69 3.77 27.15 1.30
CA TYR A 69 4.43 26.01 1.92
C TYR A 69 5.19 25.14 0.92
N LEU A 70 4.84 25.22 -0.38
CA LEU A 70 5.54 24.53 -1.46
C LEU A 70 6.92 25.13 -1.75
N THR A 71 7.18 26.39 -1.37
CA THR A 71 8.40 27.12 -1.74
C THR A 71 9.14 27.75 -0.56
N ASN A 72 8.49 27.90 0.60
CA ASN A 72 9.04 28.58 1.78
C ASN A 72 9.97 27.71 2.65
N GLY A 73 10.30 26.50 2.19
CA GLY A 73 11.13 25.54 2.94
C GLY A 73 10.36 24.67 3.93
N TYR A 74 9.04 24.83 4.10
CA TYR A 74 8.25 23.99 5.01
C TYR A 74 8.35 22.50 4.67
N LEU A 75 8.43 22.15 3.38
CA LEU A 75 8.60 20.75 2.97
C LEU A 75 9.97 20.15 3.35
N ASP A 76 10.93 20.94 3.85
CA ASP A 76 12.18 20.44 4.46
C ASP A 76 12.02 20.01 5.92
N THR A 77 10.82 20.15 6.50
CA THR A 77 10.52 19.65 7.84
C THR A 77 10.87 18.18 7.95
N VAL A 78 11.79 17.87 8.86
CA VAL A 78 12.24 16.50 9.14
C VAL A 78 11.16 15.75 9.90
N ILE A 79 10.92 14.51 9.49
CA ILE A 79 9.98 13.58 10.09
C ILE A 79 10.80 12.43 10.67
N ASP A 80 10.81 12.32 12.00
CA ASP A 80 11.64 11.37 12.75
C ASP A 80 10.83 10.29 13.49
N TRP A 81 9.50 10.36 13.40
CA TRP A 81 8.57 9.48 14.11
C TRP A 81 7.97 8.37 13.24
N ILE A 82 8.20 8.37 11.93
CA ILE A 82 7.70 7.30 11.05
C ILE A 82 8.58 6.04 11.24
N PRO A 83 7.98 4.89 11.61
CA PRO A 83 8.72 3.64 11.78
C PRO A 83 9.49 3.24 10.51
N GLY A 84 10.78 2.94 10.65
CA GLY A 84 11.65 2.53 9.55
C GLY A 84 12.05 3.65 8.57
N MET A 85 11.60 4.90 8.77
CA MET A 85 11.85 6.01 7.84
C MET A 85 12.42 7.25 8.56
N LYS A 86 13.37 7.05 9.47
CA LYS A 86 13.95 8.14 10.25
C LYS A 86 14.72 9.14 9.37
N GLY A 87 14.44 10.43 9.55
CA GLY A 87 15.23 11.50 8.95
C GLY A 87 14.80 11.88 7.53
N ILE A 88 13.71 11.30 7.02
CA ILE A 88 13.05 11.79 5.81
C ILE A 88 12.50 13.20 6.07
N ARG A 89 12.19 13.91 4.99
CA ARG A 89 11.51 15.21 5.04
C ARG A 89 10.09 15.08 4.52
N LEU A 90 9.25 16.07 4.82
CA LEU A 90 7.89 16.14 4.28
C LEU A 90 7.85 16.10 2.74
N ARG A 91 8.87 16.66 2.06
CA ARG A 91 9.03 16.55 0.59
C ARG A 91 9.33 15.15 0.07
N ASP A 92 9.74 14.22 0.94
CA ASP A 92 10.06 12.84 0.56
C ASP A 92 8.81 11.94 0.69
N ILE A 93 7.74 12.41 1.37
CA ILE A 93 6.41 11.77 1.41
C ILE A 93 5.72 11.92 0.03
N PRO A 94 4.94 10.92 -0.43
CA PRO A 94 4.17 11.01 -1.66
C PRO A 94 3.36 12.31 -1.76
N PRO A 95 3.35 12.97 -2.93
CA PRO A 95 2.87 14.34 -3.08
C PRO A 95 1.37 14.53 -2.84
N PHE A 96 0.59 13.45 -2.70
CA PHE A 96 -0.84 13.50 -2.38
C PHE A 96 -1.14 14.23 -1.06
N ILE A 97 -0.19 14.28 -0.13
CA ILE A 97 -0.33 15.06 1.12
C ILE A 97 -0.08 16.57 0.95
N ARG A 98 0.34 17.02 -0.23
CA ARG A 98 0.71 18.42 -0.50
C ARG A 98 -0.49 19.24 -0.98
N THR A 99 -1.60 19.08 -0.28
CA THR A 99 -2.87 19.76 -0.57
C THR A 99 -3.13 20.86 0.45
N THR A 100 -3.85 21.90 0.06
CA THR A 100 -4.39 22.91 0.98
C THR A 100 -5.86 22.66 1.33
N ASP A 101 -6.48 21.66 0.72
CA ASP A 101 -7.88 21.31 0.93
C ASP A 101 -8.02 20.34 2.12
N PRO A 102 -8.71 20.72 3.22
CA PRO A 102 -8.99 19.81 4.32
C PRO A 102 -9.93 18.66 3.97
N GLY A 103 -10.67 18.76 2.86
CA GLY A 103 -11.54 17.71 2.33
C GLY A 103 -11.02 17.07 1.06
N ASP A 104 -9.70 17.02 0.88
CA ASP A 104 -9.09 16.44 -0.32
C ASP A 104 -9.48 14.95 -0.45
N PRO A 105 -10.21 14.57 -1.51
CA PRO A 105 -10.72 13.21 -1.66
C PRO A 105 -9.60 12.17 -1.82
N MET A 106 -8.40 12.59 -2.23
CA MET A 106 -7.26 11.69 -2.33
C MET A 106 -6.72 11.29 -0.96
N ILE A 107 -6.74 12.21 0.01
CA ILE A 107 -6.34 11.90 1.40
C ILE A 107 -7.34 10.92 2.02
N ASP A 108 -8.63 11.19 1.87
CA ASP A 108 -9.70 10.32 2.37
C ASP A 108 -9.62 8.92 1.76
N PHE A 109 -9.33 8.84 0.47
CA PHE A 109 -9.11 7.57 -0.23
C PHE A 109 -7.89 6.83 0.35
N ILE A 110 -6.73 7.47 0.48
CA ILE A 110 -5.52 6.82 1.03
C ILE A 110 -5.79 6.27 2.43
N ILE A 111 -6.45 7.06 3.27
CA ILE A 111 -6.86 6.64 4.61
C ILE A 111 -7.75 5.40 4.53
N SER A 112 -8.82 5.45 3.75
CA SER A 112 -9.76 4.33 3.58
C SER A 112 -9.05 3.04 3.12
N GLU A 113 -8.23 3.12 2.07
CA GLU A 113 -7.55 1.94 1.52
C GLU A 113 -6.52 1.36 2.51
N THR A 114 -5.78 2.20 3.23
CA THR A 114 -4.77 1.75 4.18
C THR A 114 -5.38 1.16 5.46
N GLU A 115 -6.48 1.72 5.98
CA GLU A 115 -7.20 1.15 7.13
C GLU A 115 -7.77 -0.24 6.79
N ARG A 116 -8.30 -0.40 5.57
CA ARG A 116 -8.89 -1.66 5.12
C ARG A 116 -7.86 -2.79 4.94
N CYS A 117 -6.57 -2.47 4.82
CA CYS A 117 -5.50 -3.47 4.72
C CYS A 117 -5.46 -4.45 5.89
N GLN A 118 -5.95 -4.06 7.07
CA GLN A 118 -6.01 -4.96 8.24
C GLN A 118 -6.94 -6.16 8.04
N LYS A 119 -7.87 -6.09 7.08
CA LYS A 119 -8.80 -7.17 6.76
C LYS A 119 -8.24 -8.18 5.76
N ALA A 120 -7.14 -7.86 5.08
CA ALA A 120 -6.51 -8.75 4.13
C ALA A 120 -5.91 -9.97 4.84
N SER A 121 -5.89 -11.12 4.15
CA SER A 121 -5.20 -12.32 4.63
C SER A 121 -3.69 -12.15 4.62
N ALA A 122 -3.17 -11.36 3.68
CA ALA A 122 -1.76 -10.96 3.59
C ALA A 122 -1.60 -9.71 2.72
N ILE A 123 -0.44 -9.08 2.84
CA ILE A 123 0.01 -7.98 1.99
C ILE A 123 1.23 -8.41 1.20
N ILE A 124 1.26 -8.15 -0.10
CA ILE A 124 2.41 -8.36 -0.96
C ILE A 124 2.97 -7.01 -1.40
N LEU A 125 4.29 -6.87 -1.35
CA LEU A 125 5.04 -5.71 -1.84
C LEU A 125 6.07 -6.14 -2.89
N ASN A 126 6.17 -5.38 -3.97
CA ASN A 126 7.21 -5.55 -4.99
C ASN A 126 8.53 -4.91 -4.55
N THR A 127 9.11 -5.43 -3.46
CA THR A 127 10.43 -5.03 -2.94
C THR A 127 11.13 -6.26 -2.35
N PHE A 128 12.34 -6.10 -1.83
CA PHE A 128 13.09 -7.15 -1.14
C PHE A 128 13.72 -6.63 0.15
N ASP A 129 13.94 -7.55 1.09
CA ASP A 129 14.42 -7.24 2.45
C ASP A 129 15.67 -6.35 2.46
N ALA A 130 16.70 -6.70 1.69
CA ALA A 130 17.95 -5.93 1.67
C ALA A 130 17.82 -4.47 1.18
N LEU A 131 16.71 -4.10 0.52
CA LEU A 131 16.44 -2.72 0.10
C LEU A 131 15.72 -1.90 1.17
N GLU A 132 14.74 -2.49 1.85
CA GLU A 132 13.79 -1.78 2.73
C GLU A 132 13.59 -2.45 4.09
N HIS A 133 14.61 -3.15 4.61
CA HIS A 133 14.55 -3.99 5.81
C HIS A 133 13.86 -3.34 7.01
N ASP A 134 14.28 -2.12 7.38
CA ASP A 134 13.74 -1.42 8.55
C ASP A 134 12.25 -1.09 8.38
N VAL A 135 11.83 -0.74 7.17
CA VAL A 135 10.43 -0.42 6.86
C VAL A 135 9.60 -1.71 6.82
N LEU A 136 10.09 -2.77 6.18
CA LEU A 136 9.42 -4.07 6.13
C LEU A 136 9.23 -4.65 7.53
N THR A 137 10.26 -4.56 8.38
CA THR A 137 10.19 -4.96 9.79
C THR A 137 9.11 -4.15 10.51
N ALA A 138 9.06 -2.84 10.34
CA ALA A 138 8.02 -2.02 10.94
C ALA A 138 6.61 -2.37 10.43
N LEU A 139 6.42 -2.54 9.11
CA LEU A 139 5.13 -2.92 8.52
C LEU A 139 4.63 -4.26 9.09
N SER A 140 5.52 -5.23 9.30
CA SER A 140 5.16 -6.54 9.87
C SER A 140 4.56 -6.47 11.28
N THR A 141 4.80 -5.37 12.01
CA THR A 141 4.21 -5.15 13.34
C THR A 141 2.85 -4.45 13.30
N LEU A 142 2.49 -3.83 12.16
CA LEU A 142 1.29 -3.00 12.00
C LEU A 142 0.18 -3.70 11.22
N LEU A 143 0.52 -4.72 10.44
CA LEU A 143 -0.35 -5.30 9.42
C LEU A 143 -0.42 -6.83 9.53
N PRO A 144 -1.37 -7.46 8.82
CA PRO A 144 -1.31 -8.89 8.50
C PRO A 144 0.04 -9.25 7.84
N PRO A 145 0.35 -10.56 7.67
CA PRO A 145 1.62 -11.00 7.09
C PRO A 145 2.02 -10.22 5.82
N VAL A 146 3.18 -9.59 5.86
CA VAL A 146 3.74 -8.77 4.76
C VAL A 146 4.82 -9.57 4.04
N TYR A 147 4.68 -9.75 2.73
CA TYR A 147 5.62 -10.50 1.89
C TYR A 147 6.28 -9.58 0.86
N SER A 148 7.61 -9.48 0.94
CA SER A 148 8.43 -8.81 -0.07
C SER A 148 8.83 -9.82 -1.16
N ILE A 149 8.19 -9.78 -2.32
CA ILE A 149 8.43 -10.74 -3.43
C ILE A 149 9.21 -10.16 -4.60
N GLY A 150 9.71 -8.93 -4.45
CA GLY A 150 10.40 -8.20 -5.48
C GLY A 150 11.89 -8.56 -5.60
N SER A 151 12.58 -8.03 -6.61
CA SER A 151 11.99 -7.25 -7.71
C SER A 151 11.35 -8.21 -8.73
N LEU A 152 10.07 -8.01 -9.04
CA LEU A 152 9.35 -8.82 -10.05
C LEU A 152 10.06 -8.84 -11.41
N HIS A 153 10.74 -7.74 -11.77
CA HIS A 153 11.51 -7.67 -13.01
C HIS A 153 12.67 -8.67 -13.04
N LEU A 154 13.40 -8.83 -11.93
CA LEU A 154 14.51 -9.79 -11.82
C LEU A 154 14.04 -11.24 -11.76
N LEU A 155 12.80 -11.47 -11.32
CA LEU A 155 12.21 -12.81 -11.32
C LEU A 155 11.85 -13.28 -12.73
N LEU A 156 11.42 -12.38 -13.61
CA LEU A 156 11.09 -12.70 -15.00
C LEU A 156 12.29 -13.24 -15.78
N ASP A 157 13.49 -12.73 -15.52
CA ASP A 157 14.73 -13.21 -16.16
C ASP A 157 15.08 -14.67 -15.76
N ASN A 158 14.48 -15.18 -14.69
CA ASN A 158 14.69 -16.55 -14.20
C ASN A 158 13.53 -17.51 -14.58
N VAL A 159 12.48 -17.01 -15.23
CA VAL A 159 11.43 -17.86 -15.80
C VAL A 159 11.96 -18.36 -17.14
N GLU A 160 12.52 -19.56 -17.16
CA GLU A 160 12.76 -20.26 -18.43
C GLU A 160 11.43 -20.40 -19.16
N ASP A 161 11.32 -19.77 -20.32
CA ASP A 161 10.16 -19.83 -21.19
C ASP A 161 10.07 -21.25 -21.79
N LYS A 162 9.45 -22.16 -21.04
CA LYS A 162 9.31 -23.58 -21.43
C LYS A 162 8.37 -23.81 -22.61
N ASP A 163 7.72 -22.76 -23.12
CA ASP A 163 6.78 -22.82 -24.25
C ASP A 163 7.35 -22.25 -25.57
N LEU A 164 8.66 -21.95 -25.63
CA LEU A 164 9.36 -21.48 -26.84
C LEU A 164 10.40 -22.47 -27.41
N SER A 165 10.36 -23.76 -27.05
CA SER A 165 11.22 -24.80 -27.64
C SER A 165 10.45 -25.83 -28.47
#